data_AF-A0A2X3KN45-F1
#
_entry.id   AF-A0A2X3KN45-F1
#
_cell.length_a   1.000
_cell.length_b   1.000
_cell.length_c   1.000
_cell.angle_alpha   90.00
_cell.angle_beta   90.00
_cell.angle_gamma   90.00
#
_symmetry.space_group_name_H-M   'P 1'
#
loop_
_entity.id
_entity.type
_entity.pdbx_description
1 polymer ?
#
loop_
_entity_poly.entity_id
_entity_poly.type
_entity_poly.pdbx_seq_one_letter_code
_entity_poly.pdbx_strand_id
1 'polypeptide(L)' 'MNTNEVLANIGLELMGHQKGEYQYLNPNDHVNKCQSTNDAYPTGFRIAVYSSLIKLVDAINQLREGLNVKLSNSRTS' A
#
# COMPACT_ATOMS: atom_id res chain seq x y z
N MET A 1 11.79 -4.07 -8.55
CA MET A 1 11.75 -4.99 -9.70
C MET A 1 10.47 -5.79 -9.78
N ASN A 2 10.09 -6.61 -8.79
CA ASN A 2 8.83 -7.39 -8.85
C ASN A 2 7.61 -6.50 -9.17
N THR A 3 7.35 -5.43 -8.39
CA THR A 3 6.26 -4.47 -8.68
C THR A 3 6.39 -3.83 -10.06
N ASN A 4 7.61 -3.52 -10.49
CA ASN A 4 7.85 -2.88 -11.79
C ASN A 4 7.49 -3.84 -12.94
N GLU A 5 7.84 -5.12 -12.83
CA GLU A 5 7.52 -6.17 -13.80
C GLU A 5 6.01 -6.46 -13.84
N VAL A 6 5.37 -6.51 -12.68
CA VAL A 6 3.90 -6.67 -12.60
C VAL A 6 3.20 -5.50 -13.29
N LEU A 7 3.59 -4.27 -12.98
CA LEU A 7 3.00 -3.08 -13.59
C LEU A 7 3.31 -2.98 -15.09
N ALA A 8 4.53 -3.33 -15.51
CA ALA A 8 4.89 -3.38 -16.93
C ALA A 8 4.01 -4.39 -17.68
N ASN A 9 3.81 -5.59 -17.14
CA ASN A 9 2.98 -6.60 -17.77
C ASN A 9 1.48 -6.23 -17.80
N ILE A 10 0.96 -5.61 -16.74
CA ILE A 10 -0.41 -5.06 -16.76
C ILE A 10 -0.53 -3.98 -17.83
N GLY A 11 0.45 -3.08 -17.93
CA GLY A 11 0.48 -2.04 -18.95
C GLY A 11 0.55 -2.61 -20.38
N LEU A 12 1.35 -3.65 -20.60
CA LEU A 12 1.43 -4.36 -21.88
C LEU A 12 0.07 -4.97 -22.26
N GLU A 13 -0.59 -5.66 -21.33
CA GLU A 13 -1.92 -6.23 -21.57
C GLU A 13 -2.95 -5.15 -21.92
N LEU A 14 -2.92 -3.99 -21.24
CA LEU A 14 -3.80 -2.86 -21.54
C LEU A 14 -3.51 -2.21 -22.90
N MET A 15 -2.28 -2.34 -23.41
CA MET A 15 -1.87 -1.87 -24.74
C MET A 15 -2.14 -2.92 -25.84
N GLY A 16 -2.65 -4.10 -25.50
CA GLY A 16 -2.87 -5.20 -26.45
C GLY A 16 -1.62 -6.03 -26.78
N HIS A 17 -0.57 -5.88 -25.99
CA HIS A 17 0.69 -6.63 -26.09
C HIS A 17 0.68 -7.87 -25.19
N GLN A 18 1.53 -8.84 -25.52
CA GLN A 18 1.75 -10.00 -24.66
C GLN A 18 2.64 -9.64 -23.48
N LYS A 19 2.47 -10.37 -22.37
CA LYS A 19 3.36 -10.26 -21.21
C LYS A 19 4.79 -10.57 -21.63
N GLY A 20 5.74 -9.74 -21.18
CA GLY A 20 7.16 -9.87 -21.49
C GLY A 20 7.63 -9.16 -22.76
N GLU A 21 6.74 -8.53 -23.53
CA GLU A 21 7.12 -7.68 -24.69
C GLU A 21 7.67 -6.32 -24.24
N TYR A 22 8.74 -6.35 -23.42
CA TYR A 22 9.33 -5.18 -22.77
C TYR A 22 9.97 -4.17 -23.72
N GLN A 23 10.09 -4.48 -25.01
CA GLN A 23 10.42 -3.48 -26.03
C GLN A 23 9.36 -2.37 -26.13
N TYR A 24 8.10 -2.65 -25.77
CA TYR A 24 7.02 -1.66 -25.74
C TYR A 24 6.87 -1.00 -24.37
N LEU A 25 7.08 -1.75 -23.28
CA LEU A 25 7.01 -1.22 -21.91
C LEU A 25 8.04 -1.90 -20.99
N ASN A 26 9.19 -1.26 -20.77
CA ASN A 26 10.27 -1.82 -19.99
C ASN A 26 10.10 -1.53 -18.47
N PRO A 27 10.21 -2.54 -17.59
CA PRO A 27 10.07 -2.34 -16.14
C PRO A 27 11.15 -1.43 -15.53
N ASN A 28 12.34 -1.36 -16.11
CA ASN A 28 13.40 -0.46 -15.66
C ASN A 28 13.26 0.92 -16.31
N ASP A 29 13.27 0.98 -17.64
CA ASP A 29 13.42 2.25 -18.36
C ASP A 29 12.14 3.09 -18.33
N HIS A 30 10.98 2.46 -18.20
CA HIS A 30 9.69 3.14 -18.20
C HIS A 30 9.04 3.15 -16.81
N VAL A 31 8.86 1.98 -16.17
CA VAL A 31 8.16 1.91 -14.87
C VAL A 31 9.03 2.43 -13.74
N ASN A 32 10.31 2.07 -13.71
CA ASN A 32 11.28 2.53 -12.72
C ASN A 32 12.01 3.82 -13.15
N LYS A 33 11.49 4.55 -14.13
CA LYS A 33 12.14 5.74 -14.66
C LYS A 33 12.37 6.78 -13.55
N CYS A 34 13.61 7.26 -13.45
CA CYS A 34 14.04 8.22 -12.42
C CYS A 34 13.89 7.74 -10.96
N GLN A 35 13.72 6.43 -10.74
CA GLN A 35 13.65 5.84 -9.40
C GLN A 35 14.81 4.87 -9.18
N SER A 36 15.24 4.72 -7.94
CA SER A 36 16.14 3.65 -7.52
C SER A 36 15.43 2.75 -6.49
N THR A 37 15.83 1.49 -6.39
CA THR A 37 15.34 0.60 -5.32
C THR A 37 15.58 1.22 -3.95
N ASN A 38 16.70 1.95 -3.78
CA ASN A 38 17.10 2.54 -2.50
C ASN A 38 16.21 3.71 -2.07
N ASP A 39 15.45 4.30 -2.99
CA ASP A 39 14.52 5.39 -2.69
C ASP A 39 13.06 4.89 -2.71
N ALA A 40 12.70 4.13 -3.74
CA ALA A 40 11.34 3.65 -3.96
C ALA A 40 10.91 2.62 -2.89
N TYR A 41 11.79 1.68 -2.54
CA TYR A 41 11.46 0.65 -1.55
C TYR A 41 11.21 1.21 -0.15
N PRO A 42 12.14 1.97 0.48
CA PRO A 42 11.88 2.51 1.81
C PRO A 42 10.72 3.51 1.83
N THR A 43 10.47 4.24 0.73
CA THR A 43 9.30 5.12 0.62
C THR A 43 8.00 4.33 0.65
N GLY A 44 7.88 3.29 -0.18
CA GLY A 44 6.69 2.41 -0.19
C GLY A 44 6.45 1.74 1.16
N PHE A 45 7.52 1.26 1.81
CA PHE A 45 7.43 0.69 3.16
C PHE A 45 6.92 1.70 4.19
N ARG A 46 7.44 2.94 4.19
CA ARG A 46 6.98 3.99 5.11
C ARG A 46 5.50 4.33 4.91
N ILE A 47 5.03 4.39 3.67
CA ILE A 47 3.60 4.61 3.36
C ILE A 47 2.74 3.45 3.89
N ALA A 48 3.19 2.20 3.72
CA ALA A 48 2.48 1.02 4.21
C ALA A 48 2.39 1.00 5.75
N VAL A 49 3.49 1.31 6.44
CA VAL A 49 3.52 1.42 7.91
C VAL A 49 2.59 2.55 8.37
N TYR A 50 2.67 3.73 7.76
CA TYR A 50 1.81 4.86 8.09
C TYR A 50 0.33 4.51 7.94
N SER A 51 -0.05 3.87 6.82
CA SER A 51 -1.42 3.41 6.58
C SER A 51 -1.89 2.38 7.62
N SER A 52 -0.97 1.54 8.10
CA SER A 52 -1.26 0.55 9.16
C SER A 52 -1.44 1.20 10.52
N LEU A 53 -0.67 2.25 10.82
CA LEU A 53 -0.78 3.02 12.05
C LEU A 53 -2.14 3.74 12.15
N ILE A 54 -2.66 4.29 11.05
CA ILE A 54 -4.00 4.89 11.02
C ILE A 54 -5.05 3.87 11.48
N LYS A 55 -5.04 2.67 10.89
CA LYS A 55 -5.96 1.59 11.26
C LYS A 55 -5.82 1.18 12.72
N LEU A 56 -4.59 1.15 13.24
CA LEU A 56 -4.34 0.83 14.65
C LEU A 56 -4.92 1.90 15.58
N VAL A 57 -4.73 3.18 15.26
CA VAL A 57 -5.30 4.28 16.04
C VAL A 57 -6.82 4.20 16.07
N ASP A 58 -7.46 3.90 14.94
CA ASP A 58 -8.90 3.71 14.87
C ASP A 58 -9.38 2.53 15.74
N ALA A 59 -8.68 1.40 15.68
CA ALA A 59 -9.00 0.23 16.51
C ALA A 59 -8.86 0.54 18.01
N ILE A 60 -7.82 1.29 18.41
CA ILE A 60 -7.62 1.73 19.79
C ILE A 60 -8.75 2.68 20.22
N ASN A 61 -9.17 3.60 19.36
CA ASN A 61 -10.29 4.49 19.65
C ASN A 61 -11.60 3.71 19.82
N GLN A 62 -11.88 2.73 18.97
CA GLN A 62 -13.05 1.86 19.11
C GLN A 62 -13.03 1.08 20.43
N LEU A 63 -11.86 0.55 20.82
CA LEU A 63 -11.70 -0.12 22.10
C LEU A 63 -11.96 0.83 23.28
N ARG A 64 -11.41 2.04 23.22
CA ARG A 64 -11.62 3.09 24.25
C ARG A 64 -13.11 3.40 24.41
N GLU A 65 -13.82 3.64 23.31
CA GLU A 65 -15.25 3.94 23.35
C GLU A 65 -16.06 2.77 23.94
N GLY A 66 -15.75 1.53 23.54
CA GLY A 66 -16.39 0.34 24.11
C GLY A 66 -16.21 0.21 25.62
N LEU A 67 -15.01 0.52 26.14
CA LEU A 67 -14.73 0.54 27.57
C LEU A 67 -15.48 1.67 28.30
N ASN A 68 -15.54 2.87 27.70
CA ASN A 68 -16.25 4.01 28.28
C ASN A 68 -17.75 3.73 28.43
N VAL A 69 -18.38 3.14 27.42
CA VAL A 69 -19.80 2.75 27.46
C VAL A 69 -20.05 1.72 28.57
N LYS A 70 -19.16 0.74 28.74
CA LYS A 70 -19.31 -0.25 29.80
C LYS A 70 -19.22 0.40 31.19
N LEU A 71 -18.28 1.33 31.38
CA LEU A 71 -18.11 2.05 32.64
C LEU A 71 -19.29 2.96 32.96
N SER A 72 -19.89 3.64 31.98
CA SER A 72 -21.08 4.47 32.22
C SER A 72 -22.27 3.62 32.66
N ASN A 73 -22.48 2.46 32.02
CA ASN A 73 -23.60 1.57 32.34
C ASN A 73 -23.49 0.96 33.74
N SER A 74 -22.27 0.66 34.20
CA SER A 74 -22.02 0.15 35.55
C SER A 74 -22.17 1.20 36.66
N ARG A 75 -22.24 2.50 36.35
CA ARG A 75 -22.46 3.59 37.33
C ARG A 75 -23.93 4.01 37.45
N THR A 76 -24.76 3.63 36.48
CA THR A 76 -26.20 3.94 36.44
C THR A 76 -27.07 2.76 36.90
N SER A 77 -26.46 1.65 37.31
CA SER A 77 -27.11 0.47 37.92
C SER A 77 -26.87 0.47 39.43
#